data_AF-A0AAE9A4A8-F1
#
_entry.id   AF-A0AAE9A4A8-F1
#
_cell.length_a   1.000
_cell.length_b   1.000
_cell.length_c   1.000
_cell.angle_alpha   90.00
_cell.angle_beta   90.00
_cell.angle_gamma   90.00
#
_symmetry.space_group_name_H-M   'P 1'
#
loop_
_entity.id
_entity.type
_entity.pdbx_description
1 polymer ?
#
loop_
_entity_poly.entity_id
_entity_poly.type
_entity_poly.pdbx_seq_one_letter_code
_entity_poly.pdbx_strand_id
1 'polypeptide(L)'
;MLPTGWKFGTIRTGLRRYAIGTPWHSTDQFTTGMDGIVWSPGEPNNEAWQGRPNNCGLLWLWVPGGKQEGARVHGTFFAMECMTSPPDRWRGFLCGKKAT
;
A
#
# COMPACT_ATOMS: atom_id res chain seq x y z
N MET A 1 4.15 -4.36 -27.75
CA MET A 1 4.01 -3.27 -26.75
C MET A 1 5.41 -2.77 -26.43
N LEU A 2 5.66 -1.46 -26.59
CA LEU A 2 6.91 -0.87 -26.09
C LEU A 2 6.92 -0.98 -24.55
N PRO A 3 8.07 -1.27 -23.91
CA PRO A 3 8.14 -1.33 -22.46
C PRO A 3 7.75 0.04 -21.92
N THR A 4 6.77 0.06 -21.04
CA THR A 4 6.14 1.27 -20.51
C THR A 4 7.07 2.11 -19.61
N GLY A 5 8.34 1.74 -19.47
CA GLY A 5 9.36 2.43 -18.67
C GLY A 5 9.10 2.40 -17.17
N TRP A 6 8.00 1.79 -16.73
CA TRP A 6 7.59 1.76 -15.33
C TRP A 6 8.47 0.83 -14.52
N LYS A 7 9.29 1.43 -13.64
CA LYS A 7 10.20 0.70 -12.76
C LYS A 7 9.82 0.78 -11.27
N PHE A 8 8.65 1.36 -10.98
CA PHE A 8 8.09 1.46 -9.63
C PHE A 8 6.56 1.57 -9.69
N GLY A 9 5.90 1.38 -8.55
CA GLY A 9 4.46 1.56 -8.44
C GLY A 9 3.89 1.03 -7.13
N THR A 10 2.57 0.91 -7.11
CA THR A 10 1.78 0.63 -5.91
C THR A 10 0.68 -0.37 -6.25
N ILE A 11 0.42 -1.30 -5.33
CA ILE A 11 -0.71 -2.23 -5.38
C ILE A 11 -1.64 -1.95 -4.20
N ARG A 12 -2.96 -1.80 -4.43
CA ARG A 12 -3.94 -1.78 -3.33
C ARG A 12 -4.13 -3.19 -2.79
N THR A 13 -4.21 -3.23 -1.48
CA THR A 13 -4.57 -4.41 -0.73
C THR A 13 -5.86 -4.14 0.03
N GLY A 14 -6.40 -5.17 0.67
CA GLY A 14 -7.51 -5.02 1.63
C GLY A 14 -7.08 -4.49 3.00
N LEU A 15 -5.90 -3.86 3.15
CA LEU A 15 -5.42 -3.37 4.44
C LEU A 15 -5.88 -1.93 4.72
N ARG A 16 -6.58 -1.70 5.83
CA ARG A 16 -7.17 -0.41 6.18
C ARG A 16 -7.17 -0.13 7.69
N ARG A 17 -7.25 1.15 8.06
CA ARG A 17 -7.72 1.63 9.37
C ARG A 17 -8.86 2.64 9.20
N TYR A 18 -9.68 2.86 10.24
CA TYR A 18 -10.80 3.79 10.13
C TYR A 18 -10.36 5.25 10.20
N ALA A 19 -9.44 5.55 11.11
CA ALA A 19 -8.82 6.85 11.30
C ALA A 19 -7.35 6.71 11.72
N ILE A 20 -6.59 7.80 11.61
CA ILE A 20 -5.22 7.87 12.15
C ILE A 20 -5.25 7.52 13.64
N GLY A 21 -4.30 6.71 14.09
CA GLY A 21 -4.24 6.21 15.48
C GLY A 21 -5.16 5.04 15.80
N THR A 22 -6.06 4.63 14.89
CA THR A 22 -6.88 3.42 15.08
C THR A 22 -6.15 2.16 14.59
N PRO A 23 -6.48 0.97 15.13
CA PRO A 23 -5.90 -0.29 14.68
C PRO A 23 -6.12 -0.57 13.19
N TRP A 24 -5.13 -1.21 12.59
CA TRP A 24 -5.21 -1.75 11.23
C TRP A 24 -6.03 -3.05 11.20
N HIS A 25 -6.74 -3.28 10.10
CA HIS A 25 -7.56 -4.46 9.85
C HIS A 25 -7.60 -4.81 8.37
N SER A 26 -7.89 -6.08 8.07
CA SER A 26 -8.25 -6.52 6.72
C SER A 26 -9.72 -6.17 6.41
N THR A 27 -10.00 -5.80 5.16
CA THR A 27 -11.36 -5.51 4.68
C THR A 27 -12.18 -6.77 4.38
N ASP A 28 -11.59 -7.95 4.48
CA ASP A 28 -12.27 -9.23 4.24
C ASP A 28 -13.26 -9.63 5.35
N GLN A 29 -13.29 -8.91 6.48
CA GLN A 29 -14.13 -9.16 7.66
C GLN A 29 -13.83 -10.44 8.45
N PHE A 30 -12.92 -11.30 7.96
CA PHE A 30 -12.66 -12.61 8.54
C PHE A 30 -11.24 -12.75 9.10
N THR A 31 -10.27 -12.05 8.51
CA THR A 31 -8.89 -12.06 8.97
C THR A 31 -8.78 -11.26 10.26
N THR A 32 -8.25 -11.91 11.30
CA THR A 32 -7.95 -11.29 12.59
C THR A 32 -6.44 -11.25 12.79
N GLY A 33 -5.96 -10.21 13.45
CA GLY A 33 -4.52 -9.96 13.61
C GLY A 33 -3.87 -9.38 12.36
N MET A 34 -2.62 -8.93 12.53
CA MET A 34 -1.83 -8.29 11.48
C MET A 34 -0.45 -8.94 11.31
N ASP A 35 -0.31 -10.17 11.81
CA ASP A 35 0.95 -10.92 11.75
C ASP A 35 1.35 -11.18 10.29
N GLY A 36 2.65 -11.02 10.00
CA GLY A 36 3.20 -11.16 8.65
C GLY A 36 3.14 -9.90 7.77
N ILE A 37 2.49 -8.82 8.22
CA ILE A 37 2.62 -7.51 7.55
C ILE A 37 3.99 -6.91 7.87
N VAL A 38 4.75 -6.63 6.83
CA VAL A 38 6.05 -5.94 6.92
C VAL A 38 5.90 -4.53 6.38
N TRP A 39 6.08 -3.54 7.24
CA TRP A 39 6.06 -2.13 6.87
C TRP A 39 7.42 -1.65 6.37
N SER A 40 7.42 -0.72 5.41
CA SER A 40 8.61 0.06 5.08
C SER A 40 9.10 0.84 6.32
N PRO A 41 10.40 1.17 6.42
CA PRO A 41 10.90 2.06 7.45
C PRO A 41 10.09 3.36 7.56
N GLY A 42 9.68 3.72 8.78
CA GLY A 42 8.84 4.90 9.05
C GLY A 42 7.34 4.68 8.84
N GLU A 43 6.91 3.49 8.43
CA GLU A 43 5.52 3.11 8.25
C GLU A 43 5.03 2.17 9.39
N PRO A 44 3.71 2.13 9.68
CA PRO A 44 2.67 2.99 9.11
C PRO A 44 2.76 4.42 9.67
N ASN A 45 2.79 5.41 8.78
CA ASN A 45 2.78 6.81 9.17
C ASN A 45 1.38 7.27 9.65
N ASN A 46 1.32 8.41 10.33
CA ASN A 46 0.09 9.06 10.80
C ASN A 46 -0.19 10.36 10.04
N GLU A 47 0.20 10.42 8.77
CA GLU A 47 0.11 11.62 7.95
C GLU A 47 -1.15 11.66 7.08
N ALA A 48 -1.29 12.75 6.34
CA ALA A 48 -2.33 12.93 5.34
C ALA A 48 -1.71 13.34 4.01
N TRP A 49 -2.12 12.68 2.93
CA TRP A 49 -1.78 13.05 1.57
C TRP A 49 -2.85 14.00 1.00
N GLN A 50 -2.46 15.22 0.62
CA GLN A 50 -3.39 16.26 0.13
C GLN A 50 -4.59 16.50 1.06
N GLY A 51 -4.34 16.50 2.38
CA GLY A 51 -5.38 16.69 3.40
C GLY A 51 -6.28 15.47 3.64
N ARG A 52 -6.03 14.33 2.96
CA ARG A 52 -6.75 13.07 3.17
C ARG A 52 -5.93 12.12 4.04
N PRO A 53 -6.48 11.56 5.13
CA PRO A 53 -5.75 10.68 6.02
C PRO A 53 -5.19 9.42 5.32
N ASN A 54 -3.95 9.05 5.65
CA ASN A 54 -3.31 7.85 5.15
C ASN A 54 -3.84 6.60 5.87
N ASN A 55 -5.03 6.16 5.46
CA ASN A 55 -5.77 5.09 6.13
C ASN A 55 -5.75 3.73 5.41
N CYS A 56 -5.03 3.63 4.29
CA CYS A 56 -4.92 2.40 3.52
C CYS A 56 -3.47 1.92 3.41
N GLY A 57 -3.27 0.62 3.56
CA GLY A 57 -1.99 -0.05 3.43
C GLY A 57 -1.80 -0.52 1.98
N LEU A 58 -0.78 0.01 1.33
CA LEU A 58 -0.46 -0.31 -0.06
C LEU A 58 0.88 -1.04 -0.12
N LEU A 59 1.05 -1.93 -1.10
CA LEU A 59 2.31 -2.60 -1.36
C LEU A 59 3.16 -1.78 -2.34
N TRP A 60 4.44 -1.60 -2.02
CA TRP A 60 5.39 -0.91 -2.89
C TRP A 60 6.04 -1.85 -3.90
N LEU A 61 5.94 -1.50 -5.18
CA LEU A 61 6.65 -2.14 -6.27
C LEU A 61 7.85 -1.29 -6.66
N TRP A 62 9.02 -1.92 -6.77
CA TRP A 62 10.21 -1.27 -7.27
C TRP A 62 11.10 -2.31 -7.93
N VAL A 63 11.70 -1.94 -9.06
CA VAL A 63 12.70 -2.74 -9.78
C VAL A 63 13.89 -1.85 -10.13
N PRO A 64 15.08 -2.42 -10.42
CA PRO A 64 16.30 -1.65 -10.66
C PRO A 64 16.16 -0.51 -11.68
N GLY A 65 16.53 0.69 -11.24
CA GLY A 65 16.41 1.95 -11.98
C GLY A 65 15.05 2.65 -11.83
N GLY A 66 14.18 2.19 -10.93
CA GLY A 66 12.97 2.91 -10.52
C GLY A 66 13.29 4.06 -9.56
N LYS A 67 12.38 5.04 -9.50
CA LYS A 67 12.47 6.12 -8.53
C LYS A 67 12.38 5.56 -7.11
N GLN A 68 13.37 5.88 -6.27
CA GLN A 68 13.25 5.71 -4.83
C GLN A 68 12.30 6.78 -4.28
N GLU A 69 11.38 6.36 -3.43
CA GLU A 69 10.40 7.26 -2.83
C GLU A 69 10.43 7.12 -1.32
N GLY A 70 11.03 8.11 -0.66
CA GLY A 70 11.30 8.06 0.77
C GLY A 70 12.10 6.80 1.12
N ALA A 71 11.72 6.16 2.23
CA ALA A 71 12.32 4.92 2.70
C ALA A 71 11.58 3.65 2.25
N ARG A 72 10.75 3.71 1.18
CA ARG A 72 9.93 2.56 0.77
C ARG A 72 10.78 1.41 0.24
N VAL A 73 10.47 0.20 0.71
CA VAL A 73 11.16 -1.05 0.34
C VAL A 73 10.24 -1.92 -0.52
N HIS A 74 10.78 -2.49 -1.60
CA HIS A 74 10.02 -3.38 -2.48
C HIS A 74 9.37 -4.52 -1.69
N GLY A 75 8.09 -4.80 -1.97
CA GLY A 75 7.34 -5.90 -1.35
C GLY A 75 6.85 -5.61 0.07
N THR A 76 7.11 -4.42 0.61
CA THR A 76 6.64 -4.00 1.93
C THR A 76 5.50 -3.01 1.83
N PHE A 77 4.78 -2.85 2.94
CA PHE A 77 3.62 -1.99 3.06
C PHE A 77 4.00 -0.55 3.40
N PHE A 78 3.19 0.40 2.95
CA PHE A 78 3.24 1.80 3.38
C PHE A 78 1.81 2.37 3.48
N ALA A 79 1.61 3.37 4.35
CA ALA A 79 0.33 4.01 4.54
C ALA A 79 0.12 5.14 3.53
N MET A 80 -1.04 5.16 2.88
CA MET A 80 -1.48 6.22 1.98
C MET A 80 -2.99 6.42 2.07
N GLU A 81 -3.50 7.51 1.50
CA GLU A 81 -4.93 7.68 1.37
C GLU A 81 -5.55 6.59 0.45
N CYS A 82 -6.83 6.34 0.63
CA CYS A 82 -7.46 5.13 0.09
C CYS A 82 -7.95 5.23 -1.36
N MET A 83 -8.22 6.45 -1.86
CA MET A 83 -9.07 6.63 -3.03
C MET A 83 -8.31 7.13 -4.25
N THR A 84 -7.24 7.88 -4.07
CA THR A 84 -6.48 8.48 -5.16
C THR A 84 -5.53 7.46 -5.78
N SER A 85 -5.53 7.45 -7.11
CA SER A 85 -4.62 6.64 -7.93
C SER A 85 -3.74 7.60 -8.72
N PRO A 86 -2.58 8.03 -8.19
CA PRO A 86 -1.64 8.81 -8.98
C PRO A 86 -1.30 8.04 -10.28
N PRO A 87 -1.52 8.62 -11.46
CA PRO A 87 -1.44 7.90 -12.73
C PRO A 87 -0.03 7.37 -13.02
N ASP A 88 1.00 7.94 -12.39
CA ASP A 88 2.40 7.53 -12.52
C ASP A 88 2.77 6.27 -11.70
N ARG A 89 1.91 5.85 -10.76
CA ARG A 89 2.28 4.84 -9.74
C ARG A 89 1.29 3.70 -9.59
N TRP A 90 0.06 3.84 -10.07
CA TRP A 90 -0.95 2.82 -9.90
C TRP A 90 -0.69 1.58 -10.78
N ARG A 91 -0.65 0.39 -10.18
CA ARG A 91 -0.39 -0.87 -10.92
C ARG A 91 -1.53 -1.89 -10.83
N GLY A 92 -2.40 -1.79 -9.83
CA GLY A 92 -3.56 -2.67 -9.70
C GLY A 92 -3.89 -3.01 -8.25
N PHE A 93 -4.75 -4.01 -8.07
CA PHE A 93 -5.23 -4.46 -6.77
C PHE A 93 -4.97 -5.96 -6.59
N LEU A 94 -4.72 -6.36 -5.35
CA LEU A 94 -4.65 -7.76 -4.95
C LEU A 94 -6.02 -8.20 -4.41
N CYS A 95 -6.65 -9.18 -5.06
CA CYS A 95 -7.86 -9.81 -4.54
C CYS A 95 -7.51 -11.05 -3.72
N GLY A 96 -8.12 -11.19 -2.55
CA GLY A 96 -8.10 -12.42 -1.76
C GLY A 96 -9.40 -13.19 -1.91
N LYS A 97 -9.31 -14.52 -2.00
CA LYS A 97 -10.45 -15.44 -1.86
C LYS A 97 -10.03 -16.54 -0.90
N LYS A 98 -10.96 -17.01 -0.07
CA LYS A 98 -10.74 -18.19 0.78
C LYS A 98 -10.26 -19.36 -0.08
N ALA A 99 -9.15 -19.98 0.30
CA ALA A 99 -8.74 -21.26 -0.25
C ALA A 99 -9.80 -22.30 0.14
N THR A 100 -10.57 -22.76 -0.83
CA THR A 100 -11.58 -23.81 -0.68
C THR A 100 -10.95 -25.17 -0.90
#